data_AF-A0A967LZ35-F1
#
_entry.id   AF-A0A967LZ35-F1
#
_cell.length_a   1.000
_cell.length_b   1.000
_cell.length_c   1.000
_cell.angle_alpha   90.00
_cell.angle_beta   90.00
_cell.angle_gamma   90.00
#
_symmetry.space_group_name_H-M   'P 1'
#
loop_
_entity.id
_entity.type
_entity.pdbx_description
1 polymer ?
#
loop_
_entity_poly.entity_id
_entity_poly.type
_entity_poly.pdbx_seq_one_letter_code
_entity_poly.pdbx_strand_id
1 'polypeptide(L)'
;LTQARTELQKIVGRDTSNLNSEGVARGAVESVAENFVDGVLSPIFWYSLIAVFSHLFGCPAPAAAGVVGMFAFKTISTLDSMVGYRRQHYLLFGRPAARLDDWANFLPARLSLIILSIGAVLSGEKAWAGWKTSRRDRLKHPSPNAGHSESFVAGALGIRLGGPTVYQEETVEKPWLGDGDEEVGPQHIRRCCRLIFRSSWVALFLFSASLLSTSFFS
;
A
#
# COMPACT_ATOMS: atom_id res chain seq x y z
N LEU A 1 4.40 -23.11 -11.67
CA LEU A 1 4.78 -21.73 -12.05
C LEU A 1 3.70 -21.06 -12.92
N THR A 2 3.20 -21.71 -13.97
CA THR A 2 2.15 -21.17 -14.85
C THR A 2 0.93 -20.64 -14.11
N GLN A 3 0.34 -21.44 -13.21
CA GLN A 3 -0.79 -20.99 -12.39
C GLN A 3 -0.46 -19.76 -11.53
N ALA A 4 0.75 -19.70 -10.94
CA ALA A 4 1.17 -18.56 -10.13
C ALA A 4 1.30 -17.26 -10.96
N ARG A 5 1.74 -17.36 -12.22
CA ARG A 5 1.73 -16.23 -13.16
C ARG A 5 0.30 -15.78 -13.45
N THR A 6 -0.60 -16.72 -13.75
CA THR A 6 -2.02 -16.42 -14.03
C THR A 6 -2.71 -15.74 -12.84
N GLU A 7 -2.47 -16.21 -11.61
CA GLU A 7 -3.03 -15.57 -10.42
C GLU A 7 -2.42 -14.18 -10.17
N LEU A 8 -1.10 -14.04 -10.35
CA LEU A 8 -0.44 -12.74 -10.23
C LEU A 8 -0.99 -11.74 -11.25
N GLN A 9 -1.23 -12.15 -12.49
CA GLN A 9 -1.78 -11.31 -13.56
C GLN A 9 -3.10 -10.63 -13.18
N LYS A 10 -3.90 -11.25 -12.30
CA LYS A 10 -5.19 -10.69 -11.85
C LYS A 10 -5.02 -9.51 -10.89
N ILE A 11 -3.86 -9.36 -10.27
CA ILE A 11 -3.58 -8.35 -9.24
C ILE A 11 -2.45 -7.38 -9.62
N VAL A 12 -1.78 -7.58 -10.76
CA VAL A 12 -0.77 -6.65 -11.29
C VAL A 12 -1.16 -6.09 -12.66
N GLY A 13 -0.79 -4.85 -12.92
CA GLY A 13 -0.94 -4.21 -14.23
C GLY A 13 0.16 -4.54 -15.26
N ARG A 14 1.08 -5.48 -14.97
CA ARG A 14 2.20 -5.88 -15.86
C ARG A 14 1.97 -7.25 -16.47
N ASP A 15 2.60 -7.53 -17.60
CA ASP A 15 2.64 -8.89 -18.15
C ASP A 15 3.44 -9.80 -17.23
N THR A 16 2.86 -10.95 -16.89
CA THR A 16 3.45 -11.97 -16.01
C THR A 16 3.90 -13.22 -16.76
N SER A 17 3.61 -13.32 -18.06
CA SER A 17 3.80 -14.52 -18.88
C SER A 17 5.23 -15.07 -18.83
N ASN A 18 6.21 -14.18 -18.82
CA ASN A 18 7.64 -14.49 -18.87
C ASN A 18 8.37 -14.39 -17.51
N LEU A 19 7.65 -14.14 -16.40
CA LEU A 19 8.29 -13.99 -15.08
C LEU A 19 8.85 -15.32 -14.57
N ASN A 20 10.12 -15.35 -14.18
CA ASN A 20 10.67 -16.48 -13.41
C ASN A 20 10.01 -16.57 -12.01
N SER A 21 10.34 -17.60 -11.23
CA SER A 21 9.78 -17.79 -9.88
C SER A 21 10.01 -16.58 -8.97
N GLU A 22 11.18 -15.95 -9.07
CA GLU A 22 11.54 -14.78 -8.28
C GLU A 22 10.71 -13.56 -8.68
N GLY A 23 10.55 -13.30 -9.97
CA GLY A 23 9.73 -12.20 -10.49
C GLY A 23 8.26 -12.35 -10.10
N VAL A 24 7.75 -13.58 -10.05
CA VAL A 24 6.40 -13.86 -9.54
C VAL A 24 6.31 -13.56 -8.04
N ALA A 25 7.27 -14.03 -7.24
CA ALA A 25 7.27 -13.80 -5.81
C ALA A 25 7.47 -12.33 -5.44
N ARG A 26 8.38 -11.64 -6.13
CA ARG A 26 8.63 -10.21 -6.00
C ARG A 26 7.38 -9.42 -6.36
N GLY A 27 6.74 -9.73 -7.48
CA GLY A 27 5.47 -9.09 -7.86
C GLY A 27 4.36 -9.27 -6.84
N ALA A 28 4.22 -10.47 -6.27
CA ALA A 28 3.24 -10.70 -5.22
C ALA A 28 3.55 -9.88 -3.96
N VAL A 29 4.83 -9.77 -3.56
CA VAL A 29 5.22 -8.96 -2.41
C VAL A 29 5.02 -7.46 -2.67
N GLU A 30 5.38 -6.97 -3.85
CA GLU A 30 5.14 -5.58 -4.32
C GLU A 30 3.65 -5.26 -4.22
N SER A 31 2.79 -6.07 -4.85
CA SER A 31 1.33 -5.86 -4.82
C SER A 31 0.74 -5.88 -3.41
N VAL A 32 1.20 -6.78 -2.54
CA VAL A 32 0.69 -6.84 -1.16
C VAL A 32 1.16 -5.63 -0.34
N ALA A 33 2.40 -5.18 -0.54
CA ALA A 33 2.95 -4.02 0.14
C ALA A 33 2.31 -2.70 -0.32
N GLU A 34 2.11 -2.54 -1.64
CA GLU A 34 1.41 -1.40 -2.22
C GLU A 34 -0.04 -1.36 -1.72
N ASN A 35 -0.77 -2.48 -1.85
CA ASN A 35 -2.18 -2.60 -1.49
C ASN A 35 -2.46 -2.43 0.02
N PHE A 36 -1.43 -2.40 0.87
CA PHE A 36 -1.64 -2.09 2.28
C PHE A 36 -2.14 -0.65 2.48
N VAL A 37 -1.63 0.30 1.69
CA VAL A 37 -1.94 1.73 1.89
C VAL A 37 -3.35 2.03 1.38
N ASP A 38 -3.59 1.88 0.09
CA ASP A 38 -4.88 2.16 -0.56
C ASP A 38 -5.96 1.10 -0.24
N GLY A 39 -5.56 -0.16 -0.06
CA GLY A 39 -6.46 -1.27 0.24
C GLY A 39 -7.02 -1.26 1.66
N VAL A 40 -6.20 -0.90 2.65
CA VAL A 40 -6.52 -1.06 4.07
C VAL A 40 -6.37 0.24 4.85
N LEU A 41 -5.20 0.87 4.82
CA LEU A 41 -4.89 1.97 5.71
C LEU A 41 -5.67 3.24 5.38
N SER A 42 -5.71 3.64 4.12
CA SER A 42 -6.42 4.84 3.66
C SER A 42 -7.93 4.77 3.92
N PRO A 43 -8.64 3.65 3.65
CA PRO A 43 -10.03 3.49 4.05
C PRO A 43 -10.26 3.69 5.56
N ILE A 44 -9.44 3.05 6.41
CA ILE A 44 -9.54 3.18 7.88
C ILE A 44 -9.24 4.62 8.32
N PHE A 45 -8.23 5.24 7.71
CA PHE A 45 -7.83 6.61 7.99
C PHE A 45 -8.96 7.59 7.68
N TRP A 46 -9.53 7.54 6.47
CA TRP A 46 -10.60 8.45 6.06
C TRP A 46 -11.89 8.22 6.82
N TYR A 47 -12.23 6.96 7.14
CA TYR A 47 -13.33 6.65 8.06
C TYR A 47 -13.16 7.40 9.39
N SER A 48 -12.00 7.24 10.00
CA SER A 48 -11.76 7.71 11.37
C SER A 48 -11.60 9.21 11.43
N LEU A 49 -10.92 9.81 10.44
CA LEU A 49 -10.77 11.25 10.34
C LEU A 49 -12.13 11.95 10.22
N ILE A 50 -12.99 11.46 9.31
CA ILE A 50 -14.30 12.07 9.10
C ILE A 50 -15.21 11.82 10.30
N ALA A 51 -15.21 10.62 10.87
CA ALA A 51 -16.03 10.33 12.05
C ALA A 51 -15.62 11.19 13.27
N VAL A 52 -14.31 11.33 13.54
CA VAL A 52 -13.81 12.21 14.62
C VAL A 52 -14.17 13.67 14.34
N PHE A 53 -13.95 14.16 13.13
CA PHE A 53 -14.30 15.53 12.76
C PHE A 53 -15.81 15.76 12.92
N SER A 54 -16.66 14.89 12.35
CA SER A 54 -18.11 15.00 12.50
C SER A 54 -18.58 14.98 13.95
N HIS A 55 -17.95 14.17 14.82
CA HIS A 55 -18.24 14.16 16.25
C HIS A 55 -17.93 15.52 16.90
N LEU A 56 -16.75 16.09 16.63
CA LEU A 56 -16.33 17.39 17.17
C LEU A 56 -17.24 18.55 16.75
N PHE A 57 -17.89 18.45 15.58
CA PHE A 57 -18.85 19.44 15.09
C PHE A 57 -20.31 19.13 15.49
N GLY A 58 -20.54 18.17 16.39
CA GLY A 58 -21.87 17.88 16.94
C GLY A 58 -22.79 17.11 15.99
N CYS A 59 -22.25 16.39 15.01
CA CYS A 59 -23.05 15.53 14.15
C CYS A 59 -23.65 14.38 14.97
N PRO A 60 -24.96 14.09 14.84
CA PRO A 60 -25.62 13.04 15.62
C PRO A 60 -25.21 11.61 15.20
N ALA A 61 -24.57 11.44 14.04
CA ALA A 61 -24.18 10.13 13.50
C ALA A 61 -22.76 10.14 12.91
N PRO A 62 -21.71 10.33 13.75
CA PRO A 62 -20.32 10.43 13.29
C PRO A 62 -19.83 9.16 12.58
N ALA A 63 -20.28 7.99 13.03
CA ALA A 63 -19.95 6.71 12.38
C ALA A 63 -20.48 6.64 10.94
N ALA A 64 -21.68 7.15 10.67
CA ALA A 64 -22.25 7.19 9.32
C ALA A 64 -21.47 8.15 8.41
N ALA A 65 -21.07 9.31 8.93
CA ALA A 65 -20.19 10.23 8.21
C ALA A 65 -18.82 9.59 7.90
N GLY A 66 -18.25 8.83 8.85
CA GLY A 66 -17.04 8.03 8.60
C GLY A 66 -17.20 7.03 7.46
N VAL A 67 -18.32 6.29 7.42
CA VAL A 67 -18.62 5.37 6.31
C VAL A 67 -18.64 6.12 4.97
N VAL A 68 -19.24 7.31 4.91
CA VAL A 68 -19.24 8.15 3.71
C VAL A 68 -17.82 8.55 3.31
N GLY A 69 -16.97 8.97 4.26
CA GLY A 69 -15.56 9.28 4.01
C GLY A 69 -14.77 8.11 3.43
N MET A 70 -14.97 6.91 3.98
CA MET A 70 -14.35 5.67 3.48
C MET A 70 -14.79 5.35 2.05
N PHE A 71 -16.09 5.44 1.75
CA PHE A 71 -16.60 5.20 0.40
C PHE A 71 -16.10 6.25 -0.58
N ALA A 72 -16.08 7.53 -0.21
CA ALA A 72 -15.53 8.59 -1.06
C ALA A 72 -14.08 8.31 -1.45
N PHE A 73 -13.24 7.92 -0.48
CA PHE A 73 -11.87 7.50 -0.76
C PHE A 73 -11.82 6.30 -1.72
N LYS A 74 -12.60 5.24 -1.46
CA LYS A 74 -12.61 4.06 -2.33
C LYS A 74 -13.10 4.38 -3.74
N THR A 75 -14.05 5.30 -3.90
CA THR A 75 -14.47 5.78 -5.21
C THR A 75 -13.33 6.49 -5.93
N ILE A 76 -12.56 7.35 -5.26
CA ILE A 76 -11.39 8.02 -5.84
C ILE A 76 -10.35 7.00 -6.31
N SER A 77 -9.96 6.07 -5.44
CA SER A 77 -8.95 5.04 -5.75
C SER A 77 -9.41 4.08 -6.87
N THR A 78 -10.70 3.72 -6.89
CA THR A 78 -11.27 2.92 -7.98
C THR A 78 -11.26 3.68 -9.30
N LEU A 79 -11.60 4.97 -9.29
CA LEU A 79 -11.56 5.82 -10.49
C LEU A 79 -10.14 5.92 -11.06
N ASP A 80 -9.12 6.11 -10.22
CA ASP A 80 -7.73 6.12 -10.70
C ASP A 80 -7.32 4.78 -11.30
N SER A 81 -7.68 3.66 -10.65
CA SER A 81 -7.37 2.31 -11.15
C SER A 81 -8.04 2.03 -12.51
N MET A 82 -9.30 2.44 -12.71
CA MET A 82 -10.02 2.25 -13.97
C MET A 82 -9.50 3.16 -15.09
N VAL A 83 -9.19 4.42 -14.80
CA VAL A 83 -8.69 5.39 -15.78
C VAL A 83 -7.22 5.13 -16.10
N GLY A 84 -6.44 4.72 -15.11
CA GLY A 84 -5.07 4.24 -15.21
C GLY A 84 -4.93 3.04 -16.15
N TYR A 85 -5.87 2.08 -16.09
CA TYR A 85 -5.90 0.93 -17.00
C TYR A 85 -6.13 1.32 -18.48
N ARG A 86 -6.78 2.46 -18.74
CA ARG A 86 -7.05 2.96 -20.10
C ARG A 86 -6.02 3.98 -20.60
N ARG A 87 -4.82 4.05 -20.00
CA ARG A 87 -3.79 5.07 -20.26
C ARG A 87 -3.29 5.22 -21.71
N GLN A 88 -3.69 4.38 -22.66
CA GLN A 88 -3.45 4.69 -24.09
C GLN A 88 -4.51 5.61 -24.73
N HIS A 89 -5.68 5.85 -24.13
CA HIS A 89 -6.76 6.63 -24.77
C HIS A 89 -7.32 7.83 -23.96
N TYR A 90 -7.02 7.97 -22.65
CA TYR A 90 -7.65 9.01 -21.79
C TYR A 90 -6.66 9.89 -21.01
N LEU A 91 -5.63 10.41 -21.69
CA LEU A 91 -4.58 11.28 -21.11
C LEU A 91 -5.11 12.56 -20.42
N LEU A 92 -6.26 13.10 -20.88
CA LEU A 92 -6.85 14.34 -20.34
C LEU A 92 -7.59 14.13 -19.01
N PHE A 93 -8.20 12.96 -18.79
CA PHE A 93 -8.93 12.64 -17.55
C PHE A 93 -8.08 11.85 -16.53
N GLY A 94 -7.01 11.18 -16.97
CA GLY A 94 -6.14 10.41 -16.08
C GLY A 94 -5.26 11.24 -15.15
N ARG A 95 -4.81 12.43 -15.59
CA ARG A 95 -3.89 13.26 -14.78
C ARG A 95 -4.55 13.87 -13.53
N PRO A 96 -5.79 14.41 -13.58
CA PRO A 96 -6.47 14.90 -12.39
C PRO A 96 -6.87 13.78 -11.42
N ALA A 97 -7.35 12.64 -11.93
CA ALA A 97 -7.73 11.49 -11.11
C ALA A 97 -6.53 10.90 -10.35
N ALA A 98 -5.41 10.69 -11.04
CA ALA A 98 -4.17 10.20 -10.42
C ALA A 98 -3.63 11.17 -9.36
N ARG A 99 -3.72 12.47 -9.60
CA ARG A 99 -3.35 13.47 -8.59
C ARG A 99 -4.25 13.40 -7.37
N LEU A 100 -5.57 13.32 -7.55
CA LEU A 100 -6.49 13.25 -6.43
C LEU A 100 -6.26 12.00 -5.57
N ASP A 101 -6.03 10.85 -6.21
CA ASP A 101 -5.66 9.62 -5.50
C ASP A 101 -4.33 9.77 -4.76
N ASP A 102 -3.31 10.33 -5.42
CA ASP A 102 -2.00 10.57 -4.79
C ASP A 102 -2.13 11.47 -3.56
N TRP A 103 -2.97 12.51 -3.62
CA TRP A 103 -3.26 13.38 -2.48
C TRP A 103 -4.03 12.65 -1.38
N ALA A 104 -5.03 11.84 -1.73
CA ALA A 104 -5.84 11.11 -0.76
C ALA A 104 -5.03 10.03 -0.02
N ASN A 105 -4.01 9.47 -0.67
CA ASN A 105 -3.08 8.49 -0.10
C ASN A 105 -1.83 9.12 0.55
N PHE A 106 -1.59 10.43 0.35
CA PHE A 106 -0.36 11.09 0.81
C PHE A 106 -0.09 10.93 2.30
N LEU A 107 -1.09 11.24 3.13
CA LEU A 107 -0.96 11.16 4.59
C LEU A 107 -0.99 9.70 5.08
N PRO A 108 -1.93 8.84 4.64
CA PRO A 108 -1.90 7.41 4.93
C PRO A 108 -0.56 6.73 4.59
N ALA A 109 0.03 7.01 3.42
CA ALA A 109 1.30 6.42 3.00
C ALA A 109 2.45 6.76 3.97
N ARG A 110 2.44 7.95 4.57
CA ARG A 110 3.44 8.36 5.57
C ARG A 110 3.20 7.68 6.91
N LEU A 111 1.95 7.61 7.35
CA LEU A 111 1.56 6.91 8.57
C LEU A 111 1.84 5.40 8.48
N SER A 112 1.83 4.84 7.25
CA SER A 112 2.12 3.43 7.01
C SER A 112 3.45 3.00 7.63
N LEU A 113 4.49 3.86 7.62
CA LEU A 113 5.80 3.52 8.17
C LEU A 113 5.76 3.24 9.67
N ILE A 114 4.97 4.00 10.42
CA ILE A 114 4.81 3.82 11.87
C ILE A 114 4.04 2.52 12.13
N ILE A 115 2.94 2.32 11.40
CA ILE A 115 2.07 1.15 11.57
C ILE A 115 2.80 -0.14 11.17
N LEU A 116 3.53 -0.12 10.05
CA LEU A 116 4.36 -1.22 9.60
C LEU A 116 5.53 -1.49 10.55
N SER A 117 6.08 -0.46 11.21
CA SER A 117 7.11 -0.66 12.25
C SER A 117 6.57 -1.48 13.43
N ILE A 118 5.38 -1.15 13.91
CA ILE A 118 4.73 -1.90 14.99
C ILE A 118 4.35 -3.30 14.49
N GLY A 119 3.75 -3.40 13.31
CA GLY A 119 3.38 -4.68 12.71
C GLY A 119 4.59 -5.60 12.48
N ALA A 120 5.75 -5.05 12.14
CA ALA A 120 6.99 -5.80 11.99
C ALA A 120 7.47 -6.38 13.31
N VAL A 121 7.45 -5.61 14.40
CA VAL A 121 7.75 -6.13 15.74
C VAL A 121 6.81 -7.29 16.08
N LEU A 122 5.50 -7.12 15.87
CA LEU A 122 4.49 -8.15 16.14
C LEU A 122 4.58 -9.39 15.22
N SER A 123 5.27 -9.27 14.09
CA SER A 123 5.45 -10.35 13.12
C SER A 123 6.81 -11.04 13.24
N GLY A 124 7.70 -10.55 14.12
CA GLY A 124 9.08 -11.02 14.23
C GLY A 124 9.98 -10.57 13.07
N GLU A 125 9.57 -9.52 12.35
CA GLU A 125 10.30 -8.96 11.21
C GLU A 125 11.19 -7.78 11.65
N LYS A 126 12.15 -7.39 10.80
CA LYS A 126 13.20 -6.41 11.17
C LYS A 126 12.68 -4.97 11.06
N ALA A 127 11.90 -4.51 12.04
CA ALA A 127 11.28 -3.17 12.05
C ALA A 127 12.29 -2.04 11.79
N TRP A 128 13.46 -2.06 12.47
CA TRP A 128 14.50 -1.05 12.28
C TRP A 128 15.10 -1.06 10.86
N ALA A 129 15.31 -2.25 10.29
CA ALA A 129 15.81 -2.36 8.93
C ALA A 129 14.77 -1.83 7.92
N GLY A 130 13.48 -2.14 8.10
CA GLY A 130 12.39 -1.57 7.31
C GLY A 130 12.31 -0.04 7.41
N TRP A 131 12.45 0.50 8.62
CA TRP A 131 12.47 1.95 8.83
C TRP A 131 13.69 2.60 8.14
N LYS A 132 14.89 2.06 8.32
CA LYS A 132 16.12 2.58 7.69
C LYS A 132 16.03 2.54 6.16
N THR A 133 15.57 1.43 5.59
CA THR A 133 15.40 1.28 4.14
C THR A 133 14.35 2.24 3.60
N SER A 134 13.20 2.38 4.26
CA SER A 134 12.17 3.32 3.81
C SER A 134 12.59 4.78 3.93
N ARG A 135 13.42 5.11 4.92
CA ARG A 135 14.01 6.45 5.02
C ARG A 135 14.89 6.80 3.82
N ARG A 136 15.62 5.81 3.30
CA ARG A 136 16.56 5.95 2.18
C ARG A 136 15.90 5.84 0.81
N ASP A 137 14.99 4.88 0.63
CA ASP A 137 14.59 4.41 -0.71
C ASP A 137 13.18 4.83 -1.12
N ARG A 138 12.30 5.27 -0.21
CA ARG A 138 10.88 5.55 -0.54
C ARG A 138 10.68 6.57 -1.66
N LEU A 139 11.63 7.47 -1.88
CA LEU A 139 11.57 8.52 -2.91
C LEU A 139 12.11 8.07 -4.27
N LYS A 140 12.64 6.84 -4.37
CA LYS A 140 13.08 6.24 -5.64
C LYS A 140 11.89 5.76 -6.47
N HIS A 141 10.77 5.44 -5.83
CA HIS A 141 9.59 4.92 -6.52
C HIS A 141 8.89 6.06 -7.31
N PRO A 142 8.40 5.82 -8.55
CA PRO A 142 7.72 6.85 -9.34
C PRO A 142 6.43 7.40 -8.69
N SER A 143 5.67 6.53 -8.01
CA SER A 143 4.54 6.97 -7.18
C SER A 143 5.07 7.60 -5.89
N PRO A 144 4.55 8.78 -5.49
CA PRO A 144 4.92 9.46 -4.25
C PRO A 144 4.48 8.72 -2.98
N ASN A 145 3.65 7.67 -3.11
CA ASN A 145 3.02 6.96 -2.02
C ASN A 145 3.48 5.51 -1.90
N ALA A 146 3.43 4.74 -2.98
CA ALA A 146 3.72 3.29 -2.95
C ALA A 146 5.14 2.97 -2.42
N GLY A 147 6.11 3.84 -2.73
CA GLY A 147 7.49 3.67 -2.28
C GLY A 147 7.64 3.60 -0.76
N HIS A 148 6.71 4.15 0.03
CA HIS A 148 6.77 4.08 1.50
C HIS A 148 6.64 2.64 2.02
N SER A 149 5.57 1.94 1.66
CA SER A 149 5.30 0.60 2.16
C SER A 149 6.22 -0.44 1.52
N GLU A 150 6.49 -0.33 0.22
CA GLU A 150 7.38 -1.26 -0.49
C GLU A 150 8.81 -1.24 0.06
N SER A 151 9.41 -0.05 0.19
CA SER A 151 10.78 0.07 0.72
C SER A 151 10.88 -0.36 2.18
N PHE A 152 9.81 -0.15 2.96
CA PHE A 152 9.74 -0.68 4.32
C PHE A 152 9.73 -2.21 4.31
N VAL A 153 8.86 -2.83 3.51
CA VAL A 153 8.75 -4.29 3.40
C VAL A 153 10.06 -4.91 2.91
N ALA A 154 10.72 -4.29 1.92
CA ALA A 154 12.03 -4.72 1.43
C ALA A 154 13.07 -4.78 2.57
N GLY A 155 13.17 -3.71 3.36
CA GLY A 155 14.08 -3.67 4.51
C GLY A 155 13.70 -4.63 5.65
N ALA A 156 12.41 -4.73 5.97
CA ALA A 156 11.92 -5.56 7.07
C ALA A 156 12.11 -7.06 6.79
N LEU A 157 11.88 -7.47 5.55
CA LEU A 157 12.04 -8.86 5.11
C LEU A 157 13.49 -9.20 4.77
N GLY A 158 14.32 -8.21 4.46
CA GLY A 158 15.71 -8.38 4.04
C GLY A 158 15.83 -8.79 2.56
N ILE A 159 15.02 -8.20 1.69
CA ILE A 159 14.95 -8.52 0.25
C ILE A 159 15.08 -7.25 -0.60
N ARG A 160 15.20 -7.42 -1.92
CA ARG A 160 15.08 -6.34 -2.91
C ARG A 160 13.75 -6.37 -3.64
N LEU A 161 13.09 -5.21 -3.71
CA LEU A 161 11.88 -4.99 -4.50
C LEU A 161 12.14 -3.96 -5.61
N GLY A 162 11.25 -3.88 -6.59
CA GLY A 162 11.42 -3.06 -7.79
C GLY A 162 12.34 -3.74 -8.81
N GLY A 163 13.31 -2.97 -9.30
CA GLY A 163 14.25 -3.45 -10.32
C GLY A 163 13.67 -3.54 -11.73
N PRO A 164 14.53 -3.84 -12.73
CA PRO A 164 14.14 -3.88 -14.13
C PRO A 164 12.95 -4.80 -14.35
N THR A 165 11.93 -4.28 -15.04
CA THR A 165 10.74 -5.05 -15.41
C THR A 165 10.56 -4.99 -16.92
N VAL A 166 10.39 -6.14 -17.55
CA VAL A 166 10.09 -6.23 -18.98
C VAL A 166 8.58 -6.09 -19.17
N TYR A 167 8.16 -5.07 -19.91
CA TYR A 167 6.78 -4.86 -20.33
C TYR A 167 6.69 -5.08 -21.85
N GLN A 168 6.11 -6.20 -22.29
CA GLN A 168 5.91 -6.56 -23.71
C GLN A 168 7.18 -6.42 -24.60
N GLU A 169 7.53 -5.20 -25.04
CA GLU A 169 8.70 -4.87 -25.87
C GLU A 169 9.67 -3.85 -25.25
N GLU A 170 9.34 -3.25 -24.09
CA GLU A 170 10.17 -2.25 -23.40
C GLU A 170 10.66 -2.75 -22.04
N THR A 171 11.97 -2.66 -21.80
CA THR A 171 12.53 -2.84 -20.45
C THR A 171 12.42 -1.52 -19.71
N VAL A 172 11.57 -1.48 -18.68
CA VAL A 172 11.46 -0.32 -17.80
C VAL A 172 12.47 -0.51 -16.67
N GLU A 173 13.54 0.27 -16.72
CA GLU A 173 14.50 0.43 -15.63
C GLU A 173 13.80 1.08 -14.43
N LYS A 174 13.58 0.29 -13.37
CA LYS A 174 13.11 0.78 -12.08
C LYS A 174 14.22 0.66 -11.06
N PRO A 175 14.38 1.64 -10.17
CA PRO A 175 15.37 1.54 -9.11
C PRO A 175 15.01 0.40 -8.15
N TRP A 176 16.05 -0.19 -7.56
CA TRP A 176 15.90 -1.16 -6.48
C TRP A 176 15.57 -0.46 -5.15
N LEU A 177 14.65 -1.09 -4.41
CA LEU A 177 14.30 -0.77 -3.02
C LEU A 177 14.88 -1.86 -2.11
N GLY A 178 15.66 -1.47 -1.11
CA GLY A 178 16.38 -2.38 -0.22
C GLY A 178 17.73 -2.86 -0.74
N ASP A 179 18.53 -3.46 0.14
CA ASP A 179 19.84 -4.03 -0.18
C ASP A 179 19.90 -5.55 0.00
N GLY A 180 18.76 -6.17 0.34
CA GLY A 180 18.68 -7.57 0.74
C GLY A 180 18.94 -8.56 -0.40
N ASP A 181 18.57 -9.82 -0.18
CA ASP A 181 18.79 -10.88 -1.17
C ASP A 181 17.98 -10.60 -2.45
N GLU A 182 18.57 -10.91 -3.60
CA GLU A 182 17.92 -10.81 -4.91
C GLU A 182 16.89 -11.94 -5.14
N GLU A 183 17.05 -13.06 -4.45
CA GLU A 183 16.21 -14.25 -4.58
C GLU A 183 14.91 -14.14 -3.75
N VAL A 184 13.97 -13.31 -4.20
CA VAL A 184 12.62 -13.28 -3.60
C VAL A 184 11.91 -14.59 -3.87
N GLY A 185 11.21 -15.14 -2.88
CA GLY A 185 10.66 -16.49 -2.95
C GLY A 185 9.32 -16.61 -2.22
N PRO A 186 8.63 -17.77 -2.32
CA PRO A 186 7.31 -17.97 -1.73
C PRO A 186 7.25 -17.72 -0.21
N GLN A 187 8.35 -17.95 0.51
CA GLN A 187 8.49 -17.63 1.93
C GLN A 187 8.32 -16.14 2.22
N HIS A 188 8.80 -15.28 1.31
CA HIS A 188 8.72 -13.83 1.44
C HIS A 188 7.29 -13.33 1.23
N ILE A 189 6.51 -13.98 0.36
CA ILE A 189 5.07 -13.70 0.21
C ILE A 189 4.35 -13.94 1.54
N ARG A 190 4.56 -15.11 2.16
CA ARG A 190 3.91 -15.45 3.44
C ARG A 190 4.31 -14.51 4.56
N ARG A 191 5.59 -14.14 4.64
CA ARG A 191 6.11 -13.17 5.62
C ARG A 191 5.52 -11.78 5.39
N CYS A 192 5.44 -11.32 4.14
CA CYS A 192 4.79 -10.05 3.77
C CYS A 192 3.31 -10.05 4.18
N CYS A 193 2.54 -11.08 3.84
CA CYS A 193 1.13 -11.17 4.23
C CYS A 193 0.95 -11.16 5.76
N ARG A 194 1.85 -11.82 6.51
CA ARG A 194 1.81 -11.80 7.98
C ARG A 194 2.06 -10.39 8.53
N LEU A 195 3.09 -9.71 8.00
CA LEU A 195 3.41 -8.32 8.34
C LEU A 195 2.23 -7.40 8.07
N ILE A 196 1.68 -7.45 6.85
CA ILE A 196 0.52 -6.63 6.46
C ILE A 196 -0.68 -6.96 7.33
N PHE A 197 -1.00 -8.24 7.56
CA PHE A 197 -2.13 -8.63 8.41
C PHE A 197 -2.02 -8.07 9.84
N ARG A 198 -0.84 -8.18 10.47
CA ARG A 198 -0.61 -7.60 11.81
C ARG A 198 -0.69 -6.06 11.77
N SER A 199 -0.17 -5.44 10.72
CA SER A 199 -0.22 -3.99 10.51
C SER A 199 -1.66 -3.49 10.32
N SER A 200 -2.51 -4.26 9.64
CA SER A 200 -3.94 -3.96 9.49
C SER A 200 -4.67 -3.94 10.83
N TRP A 201 -4.38 -4.90 11.72
CA TRP A 201 -4.92 -4.89 13.08
C TRP A 201 -4.42 -3.69 13.88
N VAL A 202 -3.13 -3.37 13.79
CA VAL A 202 -2.57 -2.17 14.45
C VAL A 202 -3.28 -0.91 13.96
N ALA A 203 -3.46 -0.75 12.64
CA ALA A 203 -4.22 0.37 12.09
C ALA A 203 -5.63 0.42 12.68
N LEU A 204 -6.37 -0.70 12.62
CA LEU A 204 -7.72 -0.77 13.15
C LEU A 204 -7.80 -0.38 14.63
N PHE A 205 -6.89 -0.86 15.48
CA PHE A 205 -6.88 -0.53 16.91
C PHE A 205 -6.51 0.93 17.16
N LEU A 206 -5.48 1.47 16.50
CA LEU A 206 -5.08 2.87 16.68
C LEU A 206 -6.19 3.84 16.28
N PHE A 207 -6.87 3.56 15.17
CA PHE A 207 -7.92 4.42 14.63
C PHE A 207 -9.29 4.21 15.28
N SER A 208 -9.59 3.03 15.82
CA SER A 208 -10.81 2.81 16.63
C SER A 208 -10.66 3.38 18.05
N ALA A 209 -9.48 3.32 18.65
CA ALA A 209 -9.22 3.91 19.95
C ALA A 209 -9.43 5.44 19.96
N SER A 210 -9.05 6.14 18.89
CA SER A 210 -9.29 7.58 18.77
C SER A 210 -10.78 7.91 18.76
N LEU A 211 -11.61 7.11 18.07
CA LEU A 211 -13.06 7.26 18.05
C LEU A 211 -13.72 6.99 19.40
N LEU A 212 -13.27 5.97 20.11
CA LEU A 212 -13.78 5.67 21.46
C LEU A 212 -13.42 6.79 22.43
N SER A 213 -12.19 7.29 22.38
CA SER A 213 -11.76 8.38 23.26
C SER A 213 -12.65 9.62 23.11
N THR A 214 -13.09 9.96 21.90
CA THR A 214 -13.99 11.11 21.68
C THR A 214 -15.41 10.90 22.23
N SER A 215 -15.89 9.65 22.26
CA SER A 215 -17.21 9.30 22.80
C SER A 215 -17.27 9.30 24.32
N PHE A 216 -16.15 9.02 25.01
CA PHE A 216 -16.11 8.98 26.48
C PHE A 216 -16.02 10.35 27.17
N PHE A 217 -15.65 11.41 26.42
CA PHE A 217 -15.59 12.79 26.94
C PHE A 217 -16.87 13.62 26.62
N SER A 218 -17.98 12.96 26.26
CA SER A 218 -19.27 13.60 25.95
C SER A 218 -20.29 13.36 27.07
#